data_AF-A0A818VVS0-F1
#
_entry.id   AF-A0A818VVS0-F1
#
_cell.length_a   1.000
_cell.length_b   1.000
_cell.length_c   1.000
_cell.angle_alpha   90.00
_cell.angle_beta   90.00
_cell.angle_gamma   90.00
#
_symmetry.space_group_name_H-M   'P 1'
#
loop_
_entity.id
_entity.type
_entity.pdbx_description
1 polymer ?
#
loop_
_entity_poly.entity_id
_entity_poly.type
_entity_poly.pdbx_seq_one_letter_code
_entity_poly.pdbx_strand_id
1 'polypeptide(L)'
;MSAVYIYRRSVSHGQQTIHERSLIHRVVSVALLHGSAYVQMTGEAKYMNDSPLLPNTLHAGFVLSTQPHARITNIAPTIMTIDDAIQYENYLDNEQCIRKGDPNRALSEAEYTLEETLLIGGQEHFYLETNYCMAMTIPSDNDDELTLYSATQDPSKIQELAPLAIGKDAKHIQCLIKRIDGGFGGKDSRAYV
;
A
#
# COMPACT_ATOMS: atom_id res chain seq x y z
N MET A 1 -16.55 -9.84 -40.61
CA MET A 1 -17.83 -10.31 -40.02
C MET A 1 -17.63 -10.77 -38.56
N SER A 2 -17.00 -9.97 -37.68
CA SER A 2 -16.84 -10.33 -36.25
C SER A 2 -17.89 -9.67 -35.33
N ALA A 3 -18.61 -8.65 -35.81
CA ALA A 3 -19.55 -7.87 -35.00
C ALA A 3 -20.82 -8.62 -34.54
N VAL A 4 -21.09 -9.82 -35.08
CA VAL A 4 -22.31 -10.60 -34.79
C VAL A 4 -22.05 -11.75 -33.80
N TYR A 5 -20.79 -12.05 -33.48
CA TYR A 5 -20.44 -13.16 -32.60
C TYR A 5 -20.22 -12.69 -31.17
N ILE A 6 -20.85 -13.37 -30.21
CA ILE A 6 -20.60 -13.18 -28.78
C ILE A 6 -19.15 -13.59 -28.50
N TYR A 7 -18.36 -12.67 -27.94
CA TYR A 7 -16.99 -12.96 -27.52
C TYR A 7 -16.99 -14.04 -26.43
N ARG A 8 -16.29 -15.14 -26.69
CA ARG A 8 -15.97 -16.17 -25.70
C ARG A 8 -14.46 -16.22 -25.54
N ARG A 9 -13.98 -15.87 -24.35
CA ARG A 9 -12.56 -15.98 -24.01
C ARG A 9 -12.19 -17.47 -23.90
N SER A 10 -11.12 -17.88 -24.56
CA SER A 10 -10.53 -19.22 -24.39
C SER A 10 -10.00 -19.41 -22.96
N VAL A 11 -9.89 -20.66 -22.52
CA VAL A 11 -9.23 -20.97 -21.24
C VAL A 11 -7.80 -20.41 -21.25
N SER A 12 -7.39 -19.83 -20.13
CA SER A 12 -6.04 -19.26 -20.00
C SER A 12 -5.02 -20.38 -19.78
N HIS A 13 -3.88 -20.30 -20.44
CA HIS A 13 -2.78 -21.25 -20.30
C HIS A 13 -1.46 -20.49 -20.18
N GLY A 14 -0.44 -21.08 -19.56
CA GLY A 14 0.89 -20.49 -19.42
C GLY A 14 1.97 -21.56 -19.33
N GLN A 15 3.18 -21.22 -19.77
CA GLN A 15 4.37 -22.07 -19.68
C GLN A 15 5.45 -21.30 -18.93
N GLN A 16 6.11 -21.98 -17.98
CA GLN A 16 7.23 -21.42 -17.23
C GLN A 16 8.48 -22.26 -17.48
N THR A 17 9.63 -21.61 -17.61
CA THR A 17 10.94 -22.25 -17.73
C THR A 17 11.83 -21.67 -16.65
N ILE A 18 12.28 -22.51 -15.73
CA ILE A 18 13.04 -22.11 -14.54
C ILE A 18 14.40 -22.79 -14.60
N HIS A 19 15.45 -22.04 -14.32
CA HIS A 19 16.79 -22.60 -14.19
C HIS A 19 17.00 -23.11 -12.76
N GLU A 20 16.88 -24.42 -12.56
CA GLU A 20 17.11 -25.05 -11.26
C GLU A 20 18.59 -25.38 -11.04
N ARG A 21 19.08 -25.12 -9.82
CA ARG A 21 20.42 -25.50 -9.40
C ARG A 21 20.30 -26.53 -8.29
N SER A 22 20.15 -27.79 -8.68
CA SER A 22 20.05 -28.90 -7.72
C SER A 22 21.41 -29.15 -7.06
N LEU A 23 21.54 -28.70 -5.80
CA LEU A 23 22.59 -29.16 -4.90
C LEU A 23 21.87 -29.78 -3.70
N ILE A 24 22.15 -31.07 -3.48
CA ILE A 24 21.65 -31.86 -2.35
C ILE A 24 21.91 -31.04 -1.06
N HIS A 25 20.85 -30.75 -0.31
CA HIS A 25 20.83 -29.91 0.92
C HIS A 25 20.81 -28.37 0.78
N ARG A 26 20.55 -27.79 -0.39
CA ARG A 26 20.31 -26.34 -0.52
C ARG A 26 18.90 -26.03 -1.01
N VAL A 27 18.19 -25.18 -0.26
CA VAL A 27 16.82 -24.70 -0.61
C VAL A 27 16.82 -23.42 -1.44
N VAL A 28 17.97 -22.73 -1.52
CA VAL A 28 18.12 -21.52 -2.34
C VAL A 28 18.04 -21.90 -3.82
N SER A 29 17.25 -21.16 -4.60
CA SER A 29 17.00 -21.39 -6.04
C SER A 29 16.21 -22.65 -6.37
N VAL A 30 15.48 -23.20 -5.40
CA VAL A 30 14.49 -24.27 -5.61
C VAL A 30 13.08 -23.66 -5.52
N ALA A 31 12.20 -24.05 -6.44
CA ALA A 31 10.80 -23.63 -6.45
C ALA A 31 9.99 -24.33 -5.36
N LEU A 32 10.18 -23.90 -4.11
CA LEU A 32 9.41 -24.40 -2.97
C LEU A 32 8.03 -23.76 -2.91
N LEU A 33 7.04 -24.56 -2.53
CA LEU A 33 5.70 -24.05 -2.24
C LEU A 33 5.76 -23.04 -1.08
N HIS A 34 4.93 -22.01 -1.16
CA HIS A 34 4.78 -21.04 -0.07
C HIS A 34 4.40 -21.75 1.24
N GLY A 35 5.12 -21.47 2.33
CA GLY A 35 4.98 -22.22 3.59
C GLY A 35 3.60 -22.15 4.25
N SER A 36 2.80 -21.12 3.94
CA SER A 36 1.40 -21.01 4.41
C SER A 36 0.37 -21.40 3.35
N ALA A 37 0.76 -21.94 2.19
CA ALA A 37 -0.16 -22.21 1.09
C ALA A 37 -1.33 -23.11 1.51
N TYR A 38 -1.06 -24.22 2.20
CA TYR A 38 -2.11 -25.14 2.63
C TYR A 38 -3.14 -24.48 3.56
N VAL A 39 -2.67 -23.77 4.59
CA VAL A 39 -3.56 -23.08 5.53
C VAL A 39 -4.31 -21.90 4.89
N GLN A 40 -3.76 -21.27 3.85
CA GLN A 40 -4.48 -20.27 3.06
C GLN A 40 -5.63 -20.92 2.27
N MET A 41 -5.36 -22.05 1.63
CA MET A 41 -6.36 -22.77 0.83
C MET A 41 -7.47 -23.41 1.67
N THR A 42 -7.19 -23.79 2.91
CA THR A 42 -8.22 -24.31 3.84
C THR A 42 -8.96 -23.23 4.63
N GLY A 43 -8.51 -21.97 4.56
CA GLY A 43 -9.07 -20.87 5.36
C GLY A 43 -8.61 -20.87 6.83
N GLU A 44 -7.61 -21.67 7.18
CA GLU A 44 -7.02 -21.73 8.53
C GLU A 44 -5.99 -20.61 8.78
N ALA A 45 -5.49 -19.98 7.71
CA ALA A 45 -4.58 -18.85 7.81
C ALA A 45 -5.26 -17.66 8.48
N LYS A 46 -4.85 -17.35 9.71
CA LYS A 46 -5.33 -16.18 10.46
C LYS A 46 -4.76 -14.86 9.93
N TYR A 47 -5.61 -14.02 9.36
CA TYR A 47 -5.36 -12.62 9.04
C TYR A 47 -5.72 -11.73 10.23
N MET A 48 -5.50 -10.42 10.12
CA MET A 48 -5.62 -9.55 11.30
C MET A 48 -7.06 -9.52 11.84
N ASN A 49 -8.04 -9.44 10.95
CA ASN A 49 -9.48 -9.44 11.29
C ASN A 49 -10.02 -10.82 11.71
N ASP A 50 -9.23 -11.90 11.61
CA ASP A 50 -9.64 -13.23 12.10
C ASP A 50 -9.31 -13.44 13.58
N SER A 51 -8.68 -12.44 14.21
CA SER A 51 -8.36 -12.45 15.64
C SER A 51 -9.64 -12.41 16.46
N PRO A 52 -9.75 -13.20 17.53
CA PRO A 52 -10.94 -13.19 18.37
C PRO A 52 -11.13 -11.80 19.00
N LEU A 53 -12.36 -11.29 18.94
CA LEU A 53 -12.71 -10.06 19.64
C LEU A 53 -12.71 -10.32 21.15
N LEU A 54 -12.04 -9.43 21.89
CA LEU A 54 -12.03 -9.48 23.34
C LEU A 54 -13.34 -8.90 23.90
N PRO A 55 -13.74 -9.28 25.12
CA PRO A 55 -14.85 -8.63 25.81
C PRO A 55 -14.65 -7.11 25.85
N ASN A 56 -15.72 -6.36 25.59
CA ASN A 56 -15.72 -4.89 25.54
C ASN A 56 -14.95 -4.28 24.35
N THR A 57 -14.60 -5.05 23.32
CA THR A 57 -14.02 -4.49 22.09
C THR A 57 -14.99 -3.50 21.44
N LEU A 58 -14.52 -2.29 21.19
CA LEU A 58 -15.24 -1.25 20.47
C LEU A 58 -14.82 -1.23 18.99
N HIS A 59 -15.70 -0.72 18.13
CA HIS A 59 -15.43 -0.54 16.71
C HIS A 59 -15.34 0.95 16.40
N ALA A 60 -14.36 1.33 15.57
CA ALA A 60 -14.22 2.68 15.06
C ALA A 60 -14.69 2.74 13.60
N GLY A 61 -15.35 3.85 13.24
CA GLY A 61 -15.70 4.18 11.87
C GLY A 61 -15.22 5.59 11.57
N PHE A 62 -14.52 5.78 10.45
CA PHE A 62 -14.09 7.10 10.03
C PHE A 62 -15.22 7.83 9.32
N VAL A 63 -15.44 9.09 9.71
CA VAL A 63 -16.28 10.02 8.94
C VAL A 63 -15.34 10.82 8.03
N LEU A 64 -15.38 10.54 6.73
CA LEU A 64 -14.49 11.14 5.73
C LEU A 64 -15.13 12.38 5.07
N SER A 65 -14.29 13.28 4.54
CA SER A 65 -14.76 14.40 3.73
C SER A 65 -15.49 13.91 2.48
N THR A 66 -16.61 14.54 2.13
CA THR A 66 -17.34 14.31 0.87
C THR A 66 -16.92 15.27 -0.24
N GLN A 67 -16.01 16.22 0.08
CA GLN A 67 -15.54 17.25 -0.84
C GLN A 67 -14.01 17.11 -1.02
N PRO A 68 -13.49 17.17 -2.25
CA PRO A 68 -12.10 16.80 -2.52
C PRO A 68 -11.05 17.81 -2.05
N HIS A 69 -11.30 19.10 -2.25
CA HIS A 69 -10.45 20.16 -1.71
C HIS A 69 -11.32 21.39 -1.57
N ALA A 70 -11.50 21.81 -0.33
CA ALA A 70 -12.36 22.91 -0.05
C ALA A 70 -11.95 23.42 1.38
N ARG A 71 -11.70 24.71 1.61
CA ARG A 71 -11.41 25.33 2.92
C ARG A 71 -12.61 25.17 3.81
N ILE A 72 -12.56 24.47 4.94
CA ILE A 72 -13.64 24.50 5.94
C ILE A 72 -13.92 25.98 6.30
N THR A 73 -14.65 26.76 5.50
CA THR A 73 -15.60 27.75 6.03
C THR A 73 -16.46 26.99 7.00
N ASN A 74 -16.87 25.74 6.78
CA ASN A 74 -17.07 24.84 5.59
C ASN A 74 -16.46 25.00 4.12
N ILE A 75 -16.14 23.88 3.46
CA ILE A 75 -15.07 23.52 2.47
C ILE A 75 -15.20 24.32 1.06
N ALA A 76 -14.24 25.21 0.59
CA ALA A 76 -13.86 25.64 -0.86
C ALA A 76 -12.38 26.20 -1.10
N PRO A 77 -11.66 26.13 -2.27
CA PRO A 77 -11.93 25.53 -3.61
C PRO A 77 -11.01 24.34 -3.95
N THR A 78 -11.27 23.63 -5.07
CA THR A 78 -10.83 22.24 -5.31
C THR A 78 -9.74 22.08 -6.37
N ILE A 79 -8.81 21.14 -6.17
CA ILE A 79 -7.84 20.66 -7.16
C ILE A 79 -8.14 19.17 -7.39
N MET A 80 -8.73 18.82 -8.54
CA MET A 80 -9.11 17.43 -8.88
C MET A 80 -8.27 16.83 -9.98
N THR A 81 -7.71 17.70 -10.81
CA THR A 81 -6.96 17.30 -11.99
C THR A 81 -5.51 17.75 -11.88
N ILE A 82 -4.66 17.11 -12.67
CA ILE A 82 -3.26 17.52 -12.81
C ILE A 82 -3.20 18.95 -13.36
N ASP A 83 -4.11 19.30 -14.27
CA ASP A 83 -4.21 20.65 -14.83
C ASP A 83 -4.54 21.69 -13.75
N ASP A 84 -5.48 21.38 -12.85
CA ASP A 84 -5.75 22.24 -11.69
C ASP A 84 -4.49 22.36 -10.81
N ALA A 85 -3.78 21.26 -10.54
CA ALA A 85 -2.60 21.27 -9.68
C ALA A 85 -1.46 22.13 -10.26
N ILE A 86 -1.25 22.07 -11.59
CA ILE A 86 -0.29 22.90 -12.32
C ILE A 86 -0.74 24.37 -12.30
N GLN A 87 -2.02 24.64 -12.56
CA GLN A 87 -2.57 26.00 -12.57
C GLN A 87 -2.43 26.69 -11.19
N TYR A 88 -2.55 25.94 -10.10
CA TYR A 88 -2.46 26.45 -8.73
C TYR A 88 -1.07 26.29 -8.10
N GLU A 89 -0.04 25.90 -8.86
CA GLU A 89 1.33 25.64 -8.38
C GLU A 89 1.38 24.70 -7.15
N ASN A 90 0.44 23.74 -7.06
CA ASN A 90 0.31 22.84 -5.92
C ASN A 90 1.02 21.51 -6.19
N TYR A 91 2.33 21.50 -6.04
CA TYR A 91 3.18 20.34 -6.27
C TYR A 91 3.41 19.54 -4.99
N LEU A 92 3.47 18.22 -5.13
CA LEU A 92 3.65 17.28 -4.02
C LEU A 92 5.06 17.35 -3.40
N ASP A 93 6.04 17.78 -4.20
CA ASP A 93 7.43 18.01 -3.81
C ASP A 93 8.06 19.02 -4.79
N ASN A 94 9.30 19.45 -4.52
CA ASN A 94 10.08 20.29 -5.41
C ASN A 94 10.41 19.57 -6.73
N GLU A 95 10.65 20.35 -7.79
CA GLU A 95 11.11 19.81 -9.07
C GLU A 95 12.41 19.01 -8.89
N GLN A 96 12.37 17.73 -9.27
CA GLN A 96 13.55 16.88 -9.29
C GLN A 96 14.05 16.74 -10.73
N CYS A 97 15.26 17.22 -11.01
CA CYS A 97 15.87 17.16 -12.34
C CYS A 97 17.12 16.28 -12.33
N ILE A 98 17.17 15.29 -13.23
CA ILE A 98 18.37 14.52 -13.54
C ILE A 98 18.79 14.87 -14.97
N ARG A 99 20.01 15.40 -15.14
CA ARG A 99 20.54 15.79 -16.45
C ARG A 99 21.90 15.15 -16.71
N LYS A 100 22.12 14.70 -17.94
CA LYS A 100 23.41 14.18 -18.42
C LYS A 100 23.71 14.72 -19.82
N GLY A 101 24.89 15.31 -19.99
CA GLY A 101 25.30 15.91 -21.27
C GLY A 101 24.61 17.24 -21.59
N ASP A 102 24.53 17.57 -22.88
CA ASP A 102 23.92 18.79 -23.40
C ASP A 102 22.68 18.48 -24.27
N PRO A 103 21.47 18.47 -23.68
CA PRO A 103 20.25 18.14 -24.39
C PRO A 103 19.87 19.20 -25.44
N ASN A 104 20.20 20.48 -25.23
CA ASN A 104 19.84 21.55 -26.17
C ASN A 104 20.60 21.39 -27.48
N ARG A 105 21.90 21.10 -27.39
CA ARG A 105 22.71 20.80 -28.57
C ARG A 105 22.18 19.56 -29.31
N ALA A 106 21.93 18.47 -28.57
CA ALA A 106 21.47 17.22 -29.15
C ALA A 106 20.11 17.37 -29.88
N LEU A 107 19.17 18.15 -29.32
CA LEU A 107 17.89 18.44 -29.96
C LEU A 107 18.05 19.31 -31.20
N SER A 108 18.96 20.30 -31.20
CA SER A 108 19.20 21.16 -32.36
C SER A 108 19.87 20.46 -33.55
N GLU A 109 20.65 19.42 -33.28
CA GLU A 109 21.36 18.62 -34.30
C GLU A 109 20.50 17.43 -34.80
N ALA A 110 19.33 17.18 -34.21
CA ALA A 110 18.47 16.05 -34.54
C ALA A 110 17.73 16.26 -35.88
N GLU A 111 17.62 15.19 -36.67
CA GLU A 111 16.90 15.21 -37.96
C GLU A 111 15.39 15.38 -37.79
N TYR A 112 14.83 14.83 -36.69
CA TYR A 112 13.41 14.92 -36.35
C TYR A 112 13.23 15.21 -34.86
N THR A 113 12.19 15.98 -34.54
CA THR A 113 11.78 16.31 -33.17
C THR A 113 10.30 15.96 -32.99
N LEU A 114 9.93 15.43 -31.83
CA LEU A 114 8.55 15.15 -31.44
C LEU A 114 8.30 15.72 -30.04
N GLU A 115 7.21 16.45 -29.90
CA GLU A 115 6.74 16.99 -28.62
C GLU A 115 5.30 16.51 -28.41
N GLU A 116 5.10 15.71 -27.36
CA GLU A 116 3.81 15.11 -27.04
C GLU A 116 3.64 15.05 -25.52
N THR A 117 2.39 15.05 -25.07
CA THR A 117 2.04 14.89 -23.65
C THR A 117 1.35 13.55 -23.44
N LEU A 118 1.84 12.77 -22.47
CA LEU A 118 1.23 11.50 -22.05
C LEU A 118 0.67 11.65 -20.64
N LEU A 119 -0.62 11.34 -20.48
CA LEU A 119 -1.28 11.26 -19.18
C LEU A 119 -1.34 9.79 -18.73
N ILE A 120 -0.88 9.53 -17.51
CA ILE A 120 -0.95 8.22 -16.87
C ILE A 120 -1.86 8.35 -15.65
N GLY A 121 -2.95 7.58 -15.62
CA GLY A 121 -3.88 7.58 -14.49
C GLY A 121 -3.29 6.96 -13.23
N GLY A 122 -3.93 7.24 -12.09
CA GLY A 122 -3.60 6.60 -10.83
C GLY A 122 -3.94 5.10 -10.81
N GLN A 123 -3.38 4.40 -9.83
CA GLN A 123 -3.64 2.99 -9.58
C GLN A 123 -3.90 2.78 -8.09
N GLU A 124 -5.02 2.12 -7.76
CA GLU A 124 -5.28 1.66 -6.41
C GLU A 124 -4.64 0.29 -6.17
N HIS A 125 -4.17 0.04 -4.96
CA HIS A 125 -3.47 -1.19 -4.59
C HIS A 125 -4.39 -2.41 -4.68
N PHE A 126 -5.64 -2.25 -4.22
CA PHE A 126 -6.66 -3.29 -4.23
C PHE A 126 -6.23 -4.59 -3.52
N TYR A 127 -5.53 -4.45 -2.39
CA TYR A 127 -5.28 -5.58 -1.49
C TYR A 127 -6.60 -6.16 -0.97
N LEU A 128 -6.66 -7.48 -0.86
CA LEU A 128 -7.90 -8.20 -0.54
C LEU A 128 -8.28 -8.07 0.94
N GLU A 129 -7.30 -7.98 1.83
CA GLU A 129 -7.50 -7.55 3.22
C GLU A 129 -7.33 -6.03 3.27
N THR A 130 -8.41 -5.29 3.54
CA THR A 130 -8.37 -3.84 3.74
C THR A 130 -7.47 -3.45 4.93
N ASN A 131 -7.15 -2.17 5.08
CA ASN A 131 -6.48 -1.72 6.30
C ASN A 131 -7.26 -2.15 7.55
N TYR A 132 -6.53 -2.69 8.53
CA TYR A 132 -7.09 -3.17 9.78
C TYR A 132 -6.09 -2.91 10.90
N CYS A 133 -6.59 -2.39 12.02
CA CYS A 133 -5.83 -2.25 13.24
C CYS A 133 -6.73 -2.55 14.43
N MET A 134 -6.25 -3.40 15.33
CA MET A 134 -6.87 -3.65 16.63
C MET A 134 -5.91 -3.20 17.72
N ALA A 135 -6.39 -2.29 18.57
CA ALA A 135 -5.65 -1.74 19.69
C ALA A 135 -6.10 -2.41 20.99
N MET A 136 -5.16 -2.99 21.74
CA MET A 136 -5.42 -3.68 23.00
C MET A 136 -4.55 -3.06 24.10
N THR A 137 -5.20 -2.46 25.09
CA THR A 137 -4.53 -1.99 26.30
C THR A 137 -4.31 -3.17 27.26
N ILE A 138 -3.08 -3.32 27.73
CA ILE A 138 -2.70 -4.32 28.74
C ILE A 138 -2.42 -3.54 30.03
N PRO A 139 -3.26 -3.67 31.07
CA PRO A 139 -3.01 -3.02 32.35
C PRO A 139 -1.68 -3.47 32.96
N SER A 140 -0.92 -2.52 33.51
CA SER A 140 0.32 -2.81 34.25
C SER A 140 0.39 -2.01 35.55
N ASP A 141 1.24 -2.44 36.47
CA ASP A 141 1.36 -1.81 37.80
C ASP A 141 1.92 -0.39 37.76
N ASN A 142 2.66 -0.02 36.70
CA ASN A 142 3.34 1.28 36.61
C ASN A 142 2.79 2.18 35.50
N ASP A 143 2.40 1.61 34.35
CA ASP A 143 1.82 2.32 33.21
C ASP A 143 1.22 1.30 32.22
N ASP A 144 -0.04 1.49 31.81
CA ASP A 144 -0.68 0.56 30.88
C ASP A 144 0.12 0.46 29.56
N GLU A 145 0.29 -0.76 29.06
CA GLU A 145 0.91 -1.02 27.77
C GLU A 145 -0.16 -1.04 26.67
N LEU A 146 0.24 -0.79 25.42
CA LEU A 146 -0.63 -0.86 24.26
C LEU A 146 -0.04 -1.81 23.21
N THR A 147 -0.74 -2.90 22.94
CA THR A 147 -0.43 -3.80 21.82
C THR A 147 -1.34 -3.46 20.65
N LEU A 148 -0.75 -3.17 19.51
CA LEU A 148 -1.41 -2.91 18.24
C LEU A 148 -1.23 -4.12 17.33
N TYR A 149 -2.33 -4.75 16.92
CA TYR A 149 -2.35 -5.75 15.85
C TYR A 149 -2.74 -5.05 14.55
N SER A 150 -1.77 -4.74 13.70
CA SER A 150 -1.99 -3.93 12.51
C SER A 150 -1.56 -4.66 11.24
N ALA A 151 -2.37 -4.55 10.19
CA ALA A 151 -2.03 -4.98 8.85
C ALA A 151 -1.10 -3.93 8.19
N THR A 152 0.19 -3.95 8.54
CA THR A 152 1.21 -2.97 8.11
C THR A 152 2.42 -3.63 7.44
N GLN A 153 3.10 -2.93 6.55
CA GLN A 153 4.43 -3.34 6.06
C GLN A 153 5.56 -2.80 6.94
N ASP A 154 5.29 -1.77 7.75
CA ASP A 154 6.26 -1.15 8.65
C ASP A 154 5.71 -1.05 10.09
N PRO A 155 5.89 -2.10 10.92
CA PRO A 155 5.49 -2.06 12.32
C PRO A 155 6.34 -1.11 13.17
N SER A 156 7.57 -0.81 12.76
CA SER A 156 8.47 0.08 13.49
C SER A 156 7.97 1.52 13.42
N LYS A 157 7.50 1.96 12.26
CA LYS A 157 6.93 3.30 12.11
C LYS A 157 5.66 3.49 12.92
N ILE A 158 4.84 2.45 13.08
CA ILE A 158 3.70 2.47 14.00
C ILE A 158 4.16 2.71 15.44
N GLN A 159 5.21 2.00 15.88
CA GLN A 159 5.77 2.16 17.23
C GLN A 159 6.38 3.56 17.44
N GLU A 160 6.87 4.21 16.39
CA GLU A 160 7.39 5.58 16.42
C GLU A 160 6.26 6.63 16.50
N LEU A 161 5.18 6.45 15.74
CA LEU A 161 4.12 7.46 15.57
C LEU A 161 2.96 7.34 16.57
N ALA A 162 2.55 6.13 16.94
CA ALA A 162 1.46 5.93 17.91
C ALA A 162 1.68 6.65 19.26
N PRO A 163 2.91 6.67 19.85
CA PRO A 163 3.28 7.51 20.98
C PRO A 163 2.80 8.97 20.90
N LEU A 164 2.95 9.58 19.72
CA LEU A 164 2.66 11.00 19.49
C LEU A 164 1.15 11.27 19.57
N ALA A 165 0.33 10.31 19.18
CA ALA A 165 -1.13 10.43 19.19
C ALA A 165 -1.72 10.23 20.60
N ILE A 166 -1.15 9.34 21.41
CA ILE A 166 -1.72 8.94 22.71
C ILE A 166 -1.00 9.57 23.91
N GLY A 167 0.15 10.21 23.71
CA GLY A 167 0.93 10.84 24.78
C GLY A 167 1.67 9.85 25.69
N LYS A 168 2.19 8.74 25.13
CA LYS A 168 3.00 7.73 25.86
C LYS A 168 4.37 7.56 25.22
N ASP A 169 5.33 7.02 25.96
CA ASP A 169 6.63 6.61 25.39
C ASP A 169 6.51 5.38 24.48
N ALA A 170 7.37 5.30 23.46
CA ALA A 170 7.44 4.16 22.52
C ALA A 170 7.66 2.79 23.21
N LYS A 171 8.33 2.77 24.37
CA LYS A 171 8.55 1.54 25.16
C LYS A 171 7.24 0.90 25.66
N HIS A 172 6.16 1.66 25.76
CA HIS A 172 4.85 1.17 26.18
C HIS A 172 4.00 0.68 25.01
N ILE A 173 4.50 0.78 23.77
CA ILE A 173 3.77 0.42 22.54
C ILE A 173 4.45 -0.77 21.87
N GLN A 174 3.66 -1.77 21.52
CA GLN A 174 4.11 -2.91 20.72
C GLN A 174 3.23 -3.04 19.48
N CYS A 175 3.82 -3.13 18.29
CA CYS A 175 3.10 -3.47 17.07
C CYS A 175 3.38 -4.93 16.68
N LEU A 176 2.34 -5.75 16.58
CA LEU A 176 2.42 -7.16 16.22
C LEU A 176 1.78 -7.40 14.87
N ILE A 177 2.48 -8.17 14.04
CA ILE A 177 1.99 -8.58 12.73
C ILE A 177 2.44 -10.01 12.42
N LYS A 178 1.55 -10.81 11.83
CA LYS A 178 1.81 -12.20 11.43
C LYS A 178 1.88 -12.37 9.92
N ARG A 179 0.92 -11.78 9.21
CA ARG A 179 0.77 -11.80 7.75
C ARG A 179 -0.18 -10.69 7.32
N ILE A 180 -0.15 -10.31 6.04
CA ILE A 180 -1.06 -9.37 5.40
C ILE A 180 -1.56 -9.96 4.08
N ASP A 181 -2.83 -9.72 3.72
CA ASP A 181 -3.38 -10.19 2.43
C ASP A 181 -3.23 -9.13 1.33
N GLY A 182 -1.97 -8.91 0.96
CA GLY A 182 -1.58 -7.83 0.06
C GLY A 182 -1.36 -6.51 0.79
N GLY A 183 -0.38 -5.77 0.27
CA GLY A 183 -0.03 -4.42 0.75
C GLY A 183 0.41 -3.55 -0.42
N PHE A 184 1.34 -4.06 -1.24
CA PHE A 184 1.76 -3.43 -2.50
C PHE A 184 2.27 -1.98 -2.33
N GLY A 185 2.78 -1.63 -1.15
CA GLY A 185 3.17 -0.26 -0.78
C GLY A 185 2.07 0.52 -0.06
N GLY A 186 0.80 0.15 -0.25
CA GLY A 186 -0.34 0.84 0.35
C GLY A 186 -0.47 0.64 1.85
N LYS A 187 0.14 -0.41 2.42
CA LYS A 187 0.23 -0.67 3.86
C LYS A 187 1.58 -0.25 4.47
N ASP A 188 2.44 0.40 3.69
CA ASP A 188 3.74 0.89 4.15
C ASP A 188 3.62 2.21 4.89
N SER A 189 2.75 3.11 4.43
CA SER A 189 2.49 4.39 5.09
C SER A 189 1.05 4.51 5.58
N ARG A 190 0.06 4.27 4.72
CA ARG A 190 -1.38 4.48 5.02
C ARG A 190 -1.93 3.63 6.18
N ALA A 191 -1.17 2.67 6.69
CA ALA A 191 -1.54 1.89 7.87
C ALA A 191 -1.45 2.68 9.19
N TYR A 192 -0.79 3.84 9.19
CA TYR A 192 -0.57 4.69 10.37
C TYR A 192 -0.73 6.19 10.12
N VAL A 193 -1.32 6.57 8.98
CA VAL A 193 -1.72 7.96 8.68
C VAL A 193 -3.21 8.13 8.86
#